data_AF-A0A7C2YVW8-F1
#
_entry.id   AF-A0A7C2YVW8-F1
#
_cell.length_a   1.000
_cell.length_b   1.000
_cell.length_c   1.000
_cell.angle_alpha   90.00
_cell.angle_beta   90.00
_cell.angle_gamma   90.00
#
_symmetry.space_group_name_H-M   'P 1'
#
loop_
_entity.id
_entity.type
_entity.pdbx_description
1 polymer ?
#
loop_
_entity_poly.entity_id
_entity_poly.type
_entity_poly.pdbx_seq_one_letter_code
_entity_poly.pdbx_strand_id
1 'polypeptide(L)'
;MLRDIALISLVLRVLVFTYFVAISMGKPANDKALIIIPSVIYLLFGMYNFLYPGRLKIFKNYGDLLFVPILAFLSGQKESFLVFLPFISLNTSRKVLQGMLFLWLSVAFAFYHYGKFGFVLLPILMSMYIASLHPDLVEVLRKERFYIKNLRRSYSKMASDYGRLEKELSNLKVSASLLDKLQNSPTLKDYLQAIKEEFNVRSISIAPLHENFSKEIDPSTCSFHVSVKLEKGEAKVSFYLNNPLELCDKELLKNLEKASKLINLYIEGFEEKSKAKVIAV
;
A
#
# COMPACT_ATOMS: atom_id res chain seq x y z
N MET A 1 -16.91 -1.39 12.72
CA MET A 1 -16.63 -0.12 13.42
C MET A 1 -17.87 0.73 13.65
N LEU A 2 -18.55 1.32 12.64
CA LEU A 2 -19.72 2.20 12.87
C LEU A 2 -20.90 1.53 13.60
N ARG A 3 -21.17 0.24 13.34
CA ARG A 3 -22.19 -0.56 14.04
C ARG A 3 -21.82 -0.81 15.51
N ASP A 4 -20.56 -1.15 15.79
CA ASP A 4 -20.06 -1.43 17.14
C ASP A 4 -20.17 -0.20 18.04
N ILE A 5 -19.92 0.99 17.47
CA ILE A 5 -20.05 2.27 18.17
C ILE A 5 -21.51 2.60 18.51
N ALA A 6 -22.43 2.39 17.56
CA ALA A 6 -23.85 2.62 17.79
C ALA A 6 -24.39 1.67 18.89
N LEU A 7 -23.87 0.44 18.93
CA LEU A 7 -24.17 -0.55 19.96
C LEU A 7 -23.61 -0.13 21.32
N ILE A 8 -22.34 0.29 21.40
CA ILE A 8 -21.73 0.81 22.64
C ILE A 8 -22.51 2.03 23.16
N SER A 9 -22.90 2.96 22.29
CA SER A 9 -23.72 4.11 22.65
C SER A 9 -25.10 3.70 23.17
N LEU A 10 -25.76 2.71 22.55
CA LEU A 10 -27.05 2.21 23.02
C LEU A 10 -26.92 1.52 24.37
N VAL A 11 -25.91 0.67 24.56
CA VAL A 11 -25.63 0.02 25.85
C VAL A 11 -25.41 1.07 26.94
N LEU A 12 -24.65 2.13 26.65
CA LEU A 12 -24.48 3.22 27.61
C LEU A 12 -25.82 3.88 27.95
N ARG A 13 -26.67 4.19 26.96
CA ARG A 13 -27.99 4.79 27.20
C ARG A 13 -28.90 3.90 28.05
N VAL A 14 -28.85 2.59 27.85
CA VAL A 14 -29.56 1.61 28.69
C VAL A 14 -29.04 1.65 30.13
N LEU A 15 -27.71 1.68 30.33
CA LEU A 15 -27.13 1.77 31.68
C LEU A 15 -27.53 3.07 32.39
N VAL A 16 -27.50 4.20 31.69
CA VAL A 16 -27.92 5.50 32.22
C VAL A 16 -29.41 5.49 32.58
N PHE A 17 -30.25 4.88 31.73
CA PHE A 17 -31.66 4.67 32.03
C PHE A 17 -31.86 3.84 33.31
N THR A 18 -31.18 2.69 33.41
CA THR A 18 -31.29 1.83 34.61
C THR A 18 -30.80 2.53 35.88
N TYR A 19 -29.77 3.37 35.78
CA TYR A 19 -29.26 4.16 36.89
C TYR A 19 -30.32 5.14 37.42
N PHE A 20 -30.97 5.91 36.53
CA PHE A 20 -32.02 6.85 36.96
C PHE A 20 -33.29 6.15 37.46
N VAL A 21 -33.63 4.98 36.91
CA VAL A 21 -34.72 4.15 37.45
C VAL A 21 -34.39 3.68 38.87
N ALA A 22 -33.17 3.19 39.11
CA ALA A 22 -32.74 2.76 40.45
C ALA A 22 -32.78 3.92 41.46
N ILE A 23 -32.28 5.10 41.09
CA ILE A 23 -32.35 6.31 41.91
C ILE A 23 -33.78 6.70 42.28
N SER A 24 -34.71 6.54 41.32
CA SER A 24 -36.11 6.92 41.52
C SER A 24 -36.89 6.02 42.47
N MET A 25 -36.39 4.81 42.78
CA MET A 25 -37.12 3.84 43.62
C MET A 25 -37.31 4.30 45.06
N GLY A 26 -36.40 5.12 45.59
CA GLY A 26 -36.46 5.64 46.96
C GLY A 26 -37.18 6.99 47.12
N LYS A 27 -37.83 7.50 46.08
CA LYS A 27 -38.42 8.86 46.06
C LYS A 27 -39.96 8.85 46.14
N PRO A 28 -40.58 9.97 46.59
CA PRO A 28 -42.03 10.11 46.56
C PRO A 28 -42.58 9.98 45.14
N ALA A 29 -43.84 9.57 45.00
CA ALA A 29 -44.45 9.18 43.73
C ALA A 29 -44.36 10.26 42.63
N ASN A 30 -44.49 11.54 43.00
CA ASN A 30 -44.42 12.67 42.06
C ASN A 30 -43.00 12.84 41.49
N ASP A 31 -41.99 12.85 42.35
CA ASP A 31 -40.58 12.97 41.94
C ASP A 31 -40.12 11.73 41.14
N LYS A 32 -40.66 10.56 41.49
CA LYS A 32 -40.43 9.32 40.77
C LYS A 32 -40.96 9.39 39.34
N ALA A 33 -42.19 9.89 39.14
CA ALA A 33 -42.76 10.08 37.81
C ALA A 33 -41.96 11.10 36.98
N LEU A 34 -41.53 12.19 37.60
CA LEU A 34 -40.72 13.24 36.98
C LEU A 34 -39.36 12.75 36.46
N ILE A 35 -38.78 11.71 37.06
CA ILE A 35 -37.50 11.12 36.61
C ILE A 35 -37.75 10.01 35.58
N ILE A 36 -38.73 9.13 35.82
CA ILE A 36 -38.96 7.96 34.96
C ILE A 36 -39.47 8.38 33.58
N ILE A 37 -40.42 9.31 33.49
CA ILE A 37 -41.03 9.69 32.21
C ILE A 37 -39.98 10.23 31.22
N PRO A 38 -39.13 11.23 31.57
CA PRO A 38 -38.08 11.70 30.67
C PRO A 38 -37.01 10.64 30.38
N SER A 39 -36.74 9.73 31.33
CA SER A 39 -35.79 8.63 31.14
C SER A 39 -36.29 7.63 30.08
N VAL A 40 -37.58 7.28 30.12
CA VAL A 40 -38.20 6.40 29.12
C VAL A 40 -38.21 7.07 27.74
N ILE A 41 -38.55 8.36 27.67
CA ILE A 41 -38.50 9.13 26.42
C ILE A 41 -37.08 9.13 25.84
N TYR A 42 -36.07 9.35 26.68
CA TYR A 42 -34.66 9.32 26.28
C TYR A 42 -34.26 7.96 25.70
N LEU A 43 -34.66 6.86 26.34
CA LEU A 43 -34.38 5.51 25.86
C LEU A 43 -35.10 5.20 24.54
N LEU A 44 -36.38 5.57 24.42
CA LEU A 44 -37.17 5.36 23.20
C LEU A 44 -36.55 6.07 21.99
N PHE A 45 -36.16 7.34 22.15
CA PHE A 45 -35.45 8.05 21.08
C PHE A 45 -34.07 7.44 20.80
N GLY A 46 -33.38 6.94 21.84
CA GLY A 46 -32.13 6.21 21.71
C GLY A 46 -32.26 4.93 20.87
N MET A 47 -33.27 4.11 21.16
CA MET A 47 -33.57 2.87 20.43
C MET A 47 -34.03 3.15 19.01
N TYR A 48 -34.91 4.15 18.81
CA TYR A 48 -35.38 4.53 17.48
C TYR A 48 -34.22 4.99 16.58
N ASN A 49 -33.29 5.78 17.11
CA ASN A 49 -32.10 6.21 16.37
C ASN A 49 -31.11 5.07 16.07
N PHE A 50 -31.08 4.02 16.90
CA PHE A 50 -30.29 2.81 16.62
C PHE A 50 -30.91 1.96 15.51
N LEU A 51 -32.24 1.74 15.55
CA LEU A 51 -32.96 0.93 14.55
C LEU A 51 -33.07 1.64 13.20
N TYR A 52 -33.24 2.97 13.18
CA TYR A 52 -33.39 3.78 11.97
C TYR A 52 -32.30 4.85 11.87
N PRO A 53 -31.05 4.46 11.54
CA PRO A 53 -29.93 5.41 11.46
C PRO A 53 -30.20 6.47 10.38
N GLY A 54 -30.19 7.74 10.78
CA GLY A 54 -30.26 8.89 9.86
C GLY A 54 -31.58 9.66 9.83
N ARG A 55 -32.67 9.12 10.40
CA ARG A 55 -33.95 9.87 10.52
C ARG A 55 -33.93 10.94 11.61
N LEU A 56 -33.17 10.74 12.69
CA LEU A 56 -33.01 11.70 13.79
C LEU A 56 -31.56 12.18 13.94
N LYS A 57 -31.04 12.89 12.92
CA LYS A 57 -29.66 13.42 12.95
C LYS A 57 -29.38 14.37 14.12
N ILE A 58 -30.35 15.21 14.48
CA ILE A 58 -30.22 16.19 15.57
C ILE A 58 -30.13 15.48 16.92
N PHE A 59 -31.05 14.55 17.21
CA PHE A 59 -31.03 13.76 18.45
C PHE A 59 -29.78 12.89 18.54
N LYS A 60 -29.31 12.31 17.42
CA LYS A 60 -28.05 11.55 17.39
C LYS A 60 -26.85 12.36 17.84
N ASN A 61 -26.84 13.65 17.54
CA ASN A 61 -25.71 14.52 17.82
C ASN A 61 -25.85 15.25 19.15
N TYR A 62 -27.03 15.71 19.53
CA TYR A 62 -27.23 16.60 20.69
C TYR A 62 -28.19 16.05 21.74
N GLY A 63 -28.88 14.94 21.46
CA GLY A 63 -29.86 14.35 22.38
C GLY A 63 -29.26 14.05 23.75
N ASP A 64 -28.06 13.46 23.78
CA ASP A 64 -27.38 13.14 25.05
C ASP A 64 -27.02 14.42 25.84
N LEU A 65 -26.71 15.52 25.16
CA LEU A 65 -26.33 16.79 25.79
C LEU A 65 -27.54 17.56 26.34
N LEU A 66 -28.74 17.30 25.84
CA LEU A 66 -29.98 17.87 26.37
C LEU A 66 -30.56 17.01 27.49
N PHE A 67 -30.72 15.71 27.26
CA PHE A 67 -31.47 14.84 28.17
C PHE A 67 -30.66 14.47 29.43
N VAL A 68 -29.36 14.22 29.31
CA VAL A 68 -28.55 13.77 30.45
C VAL A 68 -28.42 14.86 31.53
N PRO A 69 -28.16 16.14 31.22
CA PRO A 69 -28.13 17.20 32.24
C PRO A 69 -29.49 17.43 32.91
N ILE A 70 -30.58 17.37 32.15
CA ILE A 70 -31.94 17.52 32.68
C ILE A 70 -32.23 16.39 33.67
N LEU A 71 -31.93 15.14 33.30
CA LEU A 71 -32.10 13.98 34.19
C LEU A 71 -31.22 14.04 35.43
N ALA A 72 -29.95 14.47 35.27
CA ALA A 72 -29.04 14.65 36.39
C ALA A 72 -29.52 15.74 37.36
N PHE A 73 -30.10 16.83 36.86
CA PHE A 73 -30.68 17.89 37.68
C PHE A 73 -31.93 17.41 38.44
N LEU A 74 -32.88 16.78 37.73
CA LEU A 74 -34.13 16.26 38.31
C LEU A 74 -33.89 15.15 39.34
N SER A 75 -32.80 14.40 39.18
CA SER A 75 -32.35 13.40 40.15
C SER A 75 -32.03 14.03 41.51
N GLY A 76 -31.52 15.26 41.58
CA GLY A 76 -31.19 15.94 42.84
C GLY A 76 -30.16 15.23 43.74
N GLN A 77 -29.61 14.10 43.29
CA GLN A 77 -28.60 13.34 44.02
C GLN A 77 -27.20 13.85 43.69
N LYS A 78 -26.36 13.95 44.73
CA LYS A 78 -24.97 14.42 44.63
C LYS A 78 -24.11 13.56 43.72
N GLU A 79 -24.43 12.28 43.53
CA GLU A 79 -23.65 11.33 42.72
C GLU A 79 -23.98 11.41 41.22
N SER A 80 -25.02 12.17 40.83
CA SER A 80 -25.48 12.26 39.43
C SER A 80 -24.43 12.82 38.47
N PHE A 81 -23.39 13.52 38.96
CA PHE A 81 -22.29 14.00 38.12
C PHE A 81 -21.49 12.84 37.48
N LEU A 82 -21.46 11.66 38.11
CA LEU A 82 -20.73 10.50 37.58
C LEU A 82 -21.28 10.02 36.24
N VAL A 83 -22.55 10.29 35.95
CA VAL A 83 -23.20 9.96 34.68
C VAL A 83 -22.51 10.66 33.50
N PHE A 84 -21.89 11.82 33.70
CA PHE A 84 -21.19 12.54 32.63
C PHE A 84 -19.86 11.90 32.24
N LEU A 85 -19.19 11.18 33.14
CA LEU A 85 -17.90 10.52 32.90
C LEU A 85 -17.88 9.59 31.68
N PRO A 86 -18.82 8.64 31.53
CA PRO A 86 -18.84 7.78 30.35
C PRO A 86 -19.11 8.56 29.06
N PHE A 87 -19.93 9.62 29.10
CA PHE A 87 -20.15 10.49 27.93
C PHE A 87 -18.92 11.32 27.57
N ILE A 88 -18.11 11.75 28.55
CA ILE A 88 -16.80 12.36 28.32
C ILE A 88 -15.90 11.36 27.61
N SER A 89 -15.80 10.12 28.10
CA SER A 89 -14.92 9.12 27.50
C SER A 89 -15.27 8.74 26.06
N LEU A 90 -16.56 8.68 25.72
CA LEU A 90 -17.03 8.29 24.39
C LEU A 90 -16.99 9.43 23.36
N ASN A 91 -17.27 10.67 23.78
CA ASN A 91 -17.44 11.78 22.85
C ASN A 91 -16.18 12.62 22.64
N THR A 92 -15.25 12.64 23.61
CA THR A 92 -14.03 13.47 23.55
C THR A 92 -13.14 13.13 22.36
N SER A 93 -13.01 11.85 22.01
CA SER A 93 -12.17 11.40 20.89
C SER A 93 -12.65 11.94 19.53
N ARG A 94 -13.96 11.92 19.29
CA ARG A 94 -14.52 12.20 17.94
C ARG A 94 -15.18 13.56 17.79
N LYS A 95 -15.73 14.10 18.87
CA LYS A 95 -16.41 15.38 18.93
C LYS A 95 -15.92 16.11 20.16
N VAL A 96 -14.67 16.58 20.07
CA VAL A 96 -13.96 17.30 21.13
C VAL A 96 -14.85 18.36 21.79
N LEU A 97 -15.60 19.13 20.99
CA LEU A 97 -16.54 20.14 21.50
C LEU A 97 -17.65 19.57 22.38
N GLN A 98 -18.20 18.39 22.05
CA GLN A 98 -19.22 17.73 22.87
C GLN A 98 -18.60 17.15 24.15
N GLY A 99 -17.43 16.52 24.05
CA GLY A 99 -16.68 16.06 25.22
C GLY A 99 -16.34 17.20 26.19
N MET A 100 -15.90 18.34 25.66
CA MET A 100 -15.61 19.55 26.43
C MET A 100 -16.86 20.09 27.14
N LEU A 101 -18.00 20.14 26.45
CA LEU A 101 -19.27 20.57 27.07
C LEU A 101 -19.70 19.62 28.21
N PHE A 102 -19.58 18.31 28.04
CA PHE A 102 -19.86 17.35 29.11
C PHE A 102 -18.91 17.50 30.30
N LEU A 103 -17.63 17.81 30.06
CA LEU A 103 -16.67 18.13 31.11
C LEU A 103 -17.11 19.36 31.90
N TRP A 104 -17.42 20.46 31.22
CA TRP A 104 -17.87 21.69 31.90
C TRP A 104 -19.19 21.49 32.65
N LEU A 105 -20.13 20.72 32.10
CA LEU A 105 -21.36 20.34 32.79
C LEU A 105 -21.06 19.51 34.04
N SER A 106 -20.15 18.54 33.95
CA SER A 106 -19.73 17.74 35.12
C SER A 106 -19.06 18.61 36.19
N VAL A 107 -18.23 19.57 35.79
CA VAL A 107 -17.59 20.53 36.70
C VAL A 107 -18.62 21.44 37.36
N ALA A 108 -19.57 21.98 36.59
CA ALA A 108 -20.65 22.83 37.11
C ALA A 108 -21.53 22.07 38.12
N PHE A 109 -21.90 20.82 37.83
CA PHE A 109 -22.65 19.96 38.75
C PHE A 109 -21.86 19.61 40.02
N ALA A 110 -20.56 19.34 39.89
CA ALA A 110 -19.70 19.08 41.04
C ALA A 110 -19.63 20.31 41.96
N PHE A 111 -19.48 21.51 41.41
CA PHE A 111 -19.51 22.75 42.20
C PHE A 111 -20.88 23.03 42.83
N TYR A 112 -21.98 22.79 42.10
CA TYR A 112 -23.33 23.01 42.61
C TYR A 112 -23.66 22.13 43.84
N HIS A 113 -23.28 20.84 43.82
CA HIS A 113 -23.61 19.91 44.91
C HIS A 113 -22.56 19.80 46.02
N TYR A 114 -21.27 19.97 45.71
CA TYR A 114 -20.17 19.81 46.68
C TYR A 114 -19.51 21.15 47.09
N GLY A 115 -19.88 22.27 46.48
CA GLY A 115 -19.32 23.58 46.80
C GLY A 115 -17.80 23.60 46.65
N LYS A 116 -17.08 24.03 47.69
CA LYS A 116 -15.60 24.11 47.69
C LYS A 116 -14.91 22.75 47.52
N PHE A 117 -15.56 21.64 47.92
CA PHE A 117 -15.01 20.30 47.70
C PHE A 117 -15.01 19.90 46.22
N GLY A 118 -15.76 20.60 45.36
CA GLY A 118 -15.71 20.43 43.91
C GLY A 118 -14.32 20.68 43.30
N PHE A 119 -13.49 21.54 43.92
CA PHE A 119 -12.11 21.78 43.47
C PHE A 119 -11.23 20.52 43.57
N VAL A 120 -11.51 19.63 44.51
CA VAL A 120 -10.76 18.37 44.68
C VAL A 120 -11.11 17.36 43.58
N LEU A 121 -12.33 17.42 43.04
CA LEU A 121 -12.77 16.55 41.95
C LEU A 121 -12.30 17.03 40.57
N LEU A 122 -11.93 18.30 40.44
CA LEU A 122 -11.55 18.91 39.17
C LEU A 122 -10.33 18.24 38.51
N PRO A 123 -9.22 17.94 39.21
CA PRO A 123 -8.09 17.20 38.62
C PRO A 123 -8.50 15.83 38.09
N ILE A 124 -9.41 15.13 38.77
CA ILE A 124 -9.90 13.81 38.37
C ILE A 124 -10.70 13.92 37.06
N LEU A 125 -11.64 14.88 36.99
CA LEU A 125 -12.44 15.13 35.78
C LEU A 125 -11.56 15.52 34.58
N MET A 126 -10.56 16.38 34.80
CA MET A 126 -9.63 16.80 33.76
C MET A 126 -8.72 15.65 33.30
N SER A 127 -8.22 14.83 34.25
CA SER A 127 -7.40 13.67 33.92
C SER A 127 -8.14 12.65 33.06
N MET A 128 -9.43 12.43 33.33
CA MET A 128 -10.27 11.52 32.55
C MET A 128 -10.51 12.05 31.12
N TYR A 129 -10.72 13.36 30.98
CA TYR A 129 -10.82 14.00 29.68
C TYR A 129 -9.54 13.86 28.86
N ILE A 130 -8.38 14.15 29.47
CA ILE A 130 -7.07 14.00 28.83
C ILE A 130 -6.78 12.54 28.46
N ALA A 131 -7.09 11.60 29.37
CA ALA A 131 -6.93 10.17 29.11
C ALA A 131 -7.79 9.72 27.91
N SER A 132 -9.00 10.27 27.76
CA SER A 132 -9.88 9.96 26.64
C SER A 132 -9.46 10.53 25.28
N LEU A 133 -8.52 11.49 25.25
CA LEU A 133 -7.91 12.01 24.01
C LEU A 133 -6.79 11.11 23.45
N HIS A 134 -6.09 10.37 24.31
CA HIS A 134 -4.94 9.55 23.92
C HIS A 134 -5.18 8.39 22.93
N PRO A 135 -6.28 7.62 22.97
CA PRO A 135 -6.44 6.46 22.07
C PRO A 135 -6.52 6.84 20.59
N ASP A 136 -7.03 8.02 20.25
CA ASP A 136 -7.13 8.47 18.85
C ASP A 136 -5.77 8.86 18.27
N LEU A 137 -4.86 9.43 19.08
CA LEU A 137 -3.48 9.70 18.65
C LEU A 137 -2.75 8.41 18.26
N VAL A 138 -2.95 7.33 19.03
CA VAL A 138 -2.35 6.02 18.74
C VAL A 138 -2.93 5.43 17.45
N GLU A 139 -4.23 5.58 17.21
CA GLU A 139 -4.86 5.09 15.99
C GLU A 139 -4.41 5.88 14.75
N VAL A 140 -4.28 7.21 14.86
CA VAL A 140 -3.73 8.07 13.79
C VAL A 140 -2.29 7.67 13.47
N LEU A 141 -1.43 7.52 14.47
CA LEU A 141 -0.05 7.06 14.29
C LEU A 141 0.03 5.67 13.65
N ARG A 142 -0.90 4.75 13.99
CA ARG A 142 -0.98 3.44 13.33
C ARG A 142 -1.37 3.54 11.86
N LYS A 143 -2.32 4.42 11.52
CA LYS A 143 -2.74 4.68 10.13
C LYS A 143 -1.60 5.28 9.31
N GLU A 144 -0.91 6.27 9.86
CA GLU A 144 0.27 6.88 9.22
C GLU A 144 1.39 5.86 9.00
N ARG A 145 1.70 5.04 10.01
CA ARG A 145 2.69 3.97 9.86
C ARG A 145 2.33 2.98 8.76
N PHE A 146 1.05 2.59 8.66
CA PHE A 146 0.58 1.70 7.60
C PHE A 146 0.71 2.37 6.22
N TYR A 147 0.34 3.64 6.12
CA TYR A 147 0.49 4.43 4.89
C TYR A 147 1.95 4.50 4.43
N ILE A 148 2.88 4.85 5.33
CA ILE A 148 4.33 4.91 5.05
C ILE A 148 4.85 3.54 4.58
N LYS A 149 4.40 2.45 5.22
CA LYS A 149 4.79 1.09 4.82
C LYS A 149 4.32 0.74 3.40
N ASN A 150 3.09 1.12 3.05
CA ASN A 150 2.56 0.91 1.70
C ASN A 150 3.31 1.77 0.68
N LEU A 151 3.59 3.03 1.00
CA LEU A 151 4.33 3.93 0.13
C LEU A 151 5.75 3.41 -0.16
N ARG A 152 6.43 2.87 0.85
CA ARG A 152 7.74 2.22 0.68
C ARG A 152 7.68 1.00 -0.25
N ARG A 153 6.63 0.16 -0.12
CA ARG A 153 6.42 -0.99 -1.01
C ARG A 153 6.16 -0.56 -2.45
N SER A 154 5.30 0.43 -2.65
CA SER A 154 5.02 0.98 -3.97
C SER A 154 6.26 1.58 -4.62
N TYR A 155 7.06 2.32 -3.86
CA TYR A 155 8.33 2.89 -4.36
C TYR A 155 9.32 1.78 -4.75
N SER A 156 9.47 0.75 -3.93
CA SER A 156 10.34 -0.39 -4.27
C SER A 156 9.88 -1.10 -5.55
N LYS A 157 8.57 -1.24 -5.76
CA LYS A 157 8.01 -1.84 -6.97
C LYS A 157 8.26 -0.94 -8.19
N MET A 158 8.04 0.36 -8.05
CA MET A 158 8.29 1.33 -9.11
C MET A 158 9.77 1.35 -9.51
N ALA A 159 10.68 1.24 -8.54
CA ALA A 159 12.12 1.16 -8.81
C ALA A 159 12.50 -0.13 -9.56
N SER A 160 11.91 -1.28 -9.20
CA SER A 160 12.14 -2.52 -9.95
C SER A 160 11.57 -2.48 -11.37
N ASP A 161 10.39 -1.88 -11.54
CA ASP A 161 9.76 -1.73 -12.85
C ASP A 161 10.58 -0.78 -13.74
N TYR A 162 11.11 0.31 -13.18
CA TYR A 162 12.02 1.21 -13.88
C TYR A 162 13.29 0.50 -14.34
N GLY A 163 13.94 -0.27 -13.46
CA GLY A 163 15.14 -1.04 -13.83
C GLY A 163 14.86 -2.12 -14.89
N ARG A 164 13.64 -2.67 -14.93
CA ARG A 164 13.22 -3.58 -16.00
C ARG A 164 13.04 -2.83 -17.32
N LEU A 165 12.36 -1.69 -17.31
CA LEU A 165 12.14 -0.86 -18.51
C LEU A 165 13.46 -0.35 -19.09
N GLU A 166 14.41 0.04 -18.25
CA GLU A 166 15.74 0.47 -18.68
C GLU A 166 16.48 -0.65 -19.43
N LYS A 167 16.40 -1.89 -18.93
CA LYS A 167 16.94 -3.08 -19.62
C LYS A 167 16.21 -3.41 -20.91
N GLU A 168 14.89 -3.24 -20.96
CA GLU A 168 14.12 -3.45 -22.19
C GLU A 168 14.51 -2.40 -23.25
N LEU A 169 14.68 -1.14 -22.84
CA LEU A 169 15.09 -0.05 -23.70
C LEU A 169 16.51 -0.25 -24.25
N SER A 170 17.47 -0.69 -23.43
CA SER A 170 18.82 -1.00 -23.89
C SER A 170 18.82 -2.15 -24.91
N ASN A 171 18.04 -3.21 -24.67
CA ASN A 171 17.88 -4.32 -25.62
C ASN A 171 17.25 -3.88 -26.94
N LEU A 172 16.26 -2.98 -26.91
CA LEU A 172 15.63 -2.42 -28.11
C LEU A 172 16.62 -1.57 -28.91
N LYS A 173 17.41 -0.72 -28.25
CA LYS A 173 18.46 0.08 -28.90
C LYS A 173 19.48 -0.78 -29.65
N VAL A 174 19.96 -1.87 -29.03
CA VAL A 174 20.90 -2.80 -29.68
C VAL A 174 20.22 -3.56 -30.83
N SER A 175 18.95 -3.91 -30.68
CA SER A 175 18.24 -4.61 -31.76
C SER A 175 18.00 -3.67 -32.96
N ALA A 176 17.71 -2.39 -32.70
CA ALA A 176 17.61 -1.36 -33.72
C ALA A 176 18.95 -1.11 -34.43
N SER A 177 20.06 -1.00 -33.69
CA SER A 177 21.39 -0.81 -34.30
C SER A 177 21.79 -1.97 -35.21
N LEU A 178 21.49 -3.21 -34.81
CA LEU A 178 21.72 -4.39 -35.66
C LEU A 178 20.88 -4.37 -36.93
N LEU A 179 19.63 -3.92 -36.87
CA LEU A 179 18.74 -3.79 -38.04
C LEU A 179 19.19 -2.68 -38.98
N ASP A 180 19.56 -1.51 -38.44
CA ASP A 180 20.08 -0.40 -39.23
C ASP A 180 21.33 -0.82 -40.02
N LYS A 181 22.21 -1.62 -39.39
CA LYS A 181 23.39 -2.16 -40.05
C LYS A 181 23.08 -3.18 -41.12
N LEU A 182 22.07 -4.02 -40.90
CA LEU A 182 21.60 -4.96 -41.91
C LEU A 182 21.04 -4.21 -43.13
N GLN A 183 20.27 -3.14 -42.91
CA GLN A 183 19.70 -2.34 -43.98
C GLN A 183 20.78 -1.57 -44.77
N ASN A 184 21.81 -1.07 -44.09
CA ASN A 184 22.90 -0.31 -44.70
C ASN A 184 24.00 -1.19 -45.34
N SER A 185 23.99 -2.50 -45.09
CA SER A 185 25.01 -3.44 -45.60
C SER A 185 24.46 -4.25 -46.78
N PRO A 186 24.83 -3.91 -48.04
CA PRO A 186 24.31 -4.60 -49.22
C PRO A 186 24.89 -6.01 -49.37
N THR A 187 26.07 -6.28 -48.79
CA THR A 187 26.71 -7.60 -48.84
C THR A 187 26.97 -8.17 -47.44
N LEU A 188 27.04 -9.50 -47.35
CA LEU A 188 27.40 -10.20 -46.12
C LEU A 188 28.74 -9.74 -45.54
N LYS A 189 29.72 -9.45 -46.40
CA LYS A 189 31.05 -9.00 -45.96
C LYS A 189 30.97 -7.64 -45.25
N ASP A 190 30.19 -6.71 -45.81
CA ASP A 190 29.98 -5.39 -45.21
C ASP A 190 29.24 -5.50 -43.87
N TYR A 191 28.26 -6.40 -43.80
CA TYR A 191 27.53 -6.68 -42.56
C TYR A 191 28.44 -7.24 -41.47
N LEU A 192 29.29 -8.23 -41.80
CA LEU A 192 30.25 -8.79 -40.86
C LEU A 192 31.29 -7.76 -40.42
N GLN A 193 31.72 -6.88 -41.32
CA GLN A 193 32.62 -5.79 -40.97
C GLN A 193 31.96 -4.77 -40.02
N ALA A 194 30.70 -4.41 -40.27
CA ALA A 194 29.94 -3.52 -39.41
C ALA A 194 29.67 -4.11 -38.01
N ILE A 195 29.47 -5.43 -37.90
CA ILE A 195 29.37 -6.15 -36.61
C ILE A 195 30.73 -6.16 -35.91
N LYS A 196 31.80 -6.46 -36.64
CA LYS A 196 33.17 -6.49 -36.11
C LYS A 196 33.53 -5.15 -35.47
N GLU A 197 33.19 -4.05 -36.12
CA GLU A 197 33.43 -2.69 -35.62
C GLU A 197 32.53 -2.31 -34.42
N GLU A 198 31.26 -2.76 -34.38
CA GLU A 198 30.35 -2.45 -33.25
C GLU A 198 30.79 -3.07 -31.94
N PHE A 199 31.12 -4.36 -32.00
CA PHE A 199 31.39 -5.18 -30.83
C PHE A 199 32.90 -5.34 -30.61
N ASN A 200 33.73 -4.64 -31.41
CA ASN A 200 35.18 -4.67 -31.37
C ASN A 200 35.73 -6.12 -31.32
N VAL A 201 35.28 -6.95 -32.27
CA VAL A 201 35.66 -8.36 -32.35
C VAL A 201 36.94 -8.49 -33.17
N ARG A 202 37.86 -9.40 -32.80
CA ARG A 202 39.13 -9.59 -33.49
C ARG A 202 38.93 -10.09 -34.93
N SER A 203 38.08 -11.10 -35.09
CA SER A 203 37.68 -11.61 -36.40
C SER A 203 36.39 -12.43 -36.30
N ILE A 204 35.66 -12.53 -37.41
CA ILE A 204 34.46 -13.34 -37.53
C ILE A 204 34.68 -14.36 -38.64
N SER A 205 34.42 -15.64 -38.37
CA SER A 205 34.53 -16.71 -39.37
C SER A 205 33.24 -17.51 -39.45
N ILE A 206 32.84 -17.87 -40.68
CA ILE A 206 31.66 -18.70 -40.94
C ILE A 206 32.12 -20.00 -41.60
N ALA A 207 31.73 -21.14 -41.04
CA ALA A 207 32.03 -22.47 -41.55
C ALA A 207 30.76 -23.33 -41.63
N PRO A 208 30.65 -24.27 -42.60
CA PRO A 208 29.55 -25.24 -42.60
C PRO A 208 29.64 -26.17 -41.38
N LEU A 209 28.49 -26.50 -40.81
CA LEU A 209 28.37 -27.26 -39.55
C LEU A 209 27.92 -28.68 -39.90
N HIS A 210 28.72 -29.70 -39.55
CA HIS A 210 28.52 -31.10 -39.98
C HIS A 210 27.87 -32.01 -38.91
N GLU A 211 27.84 -31.59 -37.65
CA GLU A 211 27.23 -32.29 -36.52
C GLU A 211 26.51 -31.29 -35.60
N ASN A 212 25.42 -31.67 -34.93
CA ASN A 212 24.62 -30.80 -34.06
C ASN A 212 25.45 -30.22 -32.88
N PHE A 213 26.20 -29.16 -33.13
CA PHE A 213 26.95 -28.43 -32.12
C PHE A 213 26.05 -27.36 -31.49
N SER A 214 25.82 -27.48 -30.19
CA SER A 214 25.24 -26.41 -29.40
C SER A 214 26.23 -25.26 -29.19
N LYS A 215 25.75 -24.12 -28.69
CA LYS A 215 26.58 -22.97 -28.31
C LYS A 215 27.81 -23.41 -27.52
N GLU A 216 28.99 -22.96 -27.94
CA GLU A 216 30.24 -23.31 -27.28
C GLU A 216 31.11 -22.08 -27.05
N ILE A 217 31.71 -22.03 -25.86
CA ILE A 217 32.70 -21.03 -25.46
C ILE A 217 34.05 -21.73 -25.48
N ASP A 218 34.89 -21.27 -26.39
CA ASP A 218 36.30 -21.57 -26.64
C ASP A 218 37.31 -20.82 -25.75
N PRO A 219 37.56 -21.10 -24.45
CA PRO A 219 38.49 -20.30 -23.65
C PRO A 219 39.95 -20.43 -24.10
N SER A 220 40.33 -21.53 -24.76
CA SER A 220 41.70 -21.72 -25.27
C SER A 220 41.99 -20.90 -26.52
N THR A 221 40.97 -20.64 -27.34
CA THR A 221 41.08 -19.86 -28.58
C THR A 221 40.47 -18.46 -28.48
N CYS A 222 40.01 -18.06 -27.28
CA CYS A 222 39.27 -16.83 -27.03
C CYS A 222 38.07 -16.65 -27.99
N SER A 223 37.33 -17.73 -28.26
CA SER A 223 36.29 -17.74 -29.29
C SER A 223 34.91 -18.10 -28.76
N PHE A 224 33.88 -17.53 -29.38
CA PHE A 224 32.49 -17.83 -29.13
C PHE A 224 31.83 -18.36 -30.39
N HIS A 225 31.24 -19.55 -30.29
CA HIS A 225 30.66 -20.26 -31.41
C HIS A 225 29.14 -20.30 -31.31
N VAL A 226 28.48 -19.86 -32.39
CA VAL A 226 27.02 -19.89 -32.51
C VAL A 226 26.63 -20.70 -33.75
N SER A 227 25.77 -21.69 -33.53
CA SER A 227 25.11 -22.43 -34.60
C SER A 227 23.95 -21.61 -35.17
N VAL A 228 23.95 -21.39 -36.48
CA VAL A 228 22.88 -20.69 -37.20
C VAL A 228 22.24 -21.66 -38.18
N LYS A 229 20.91 -21.76 -38.13
CA LYS A 229 20.14 -22.53 -39.11
C LYS A 229 19.93 -21.68 -40.36
N LEU A 230 20.36 -22.22 -41.50
CA LEU A 230 20.14 -21.62 -42.81
C LEU A 230 18.95 -22.30 -43.49
N GLU A 231 18.44 -21.73 -44.58
CA GLU A 231 17.37 -22.34 -45.38
C GLU A 231 17.76 -23.73 -45.92
N LYS A 232 19.04 -23.89 -46.30
CA LYS A 232 19.65 -25.13 -46.79
C LYS A 232 20.91 -25.47 -45.98
N GLY A 233 20.74 -25.96 -44.76
CA GLY A 233 21.81 -26.51 -43.91
C GLY A 233 22.05 -25.73 -42.61
N GLU A 234 23.16 -26.01 -41.93
CA GLU A 234 23.56 -25.31 -40.70
C GLU A 234 24.98 -24.73 -40.84
N ALA A 235 25.21 -23.58 -40.21
CA ALA A 235 26.47 -22.85 -40.22
C ALA A 235 26.99 -22.59 -38.80
N LYS A 236 28.31 -22.69 -38.62
CA LYS A 236 29.03 -22.27 -37.42
C LYS A 236 29.56 -20.87 -37.65
N VAL A 237 29.08 -19.90 -36.86
CA VAL A 237 29.64 -18.56 -36.81
C VAL A 237 30.55 -18.49 -35.58
N SER A 238 31.83 -18.24 -35.80
CA SER A 238 32.84 -18.14 -34.74
C SER A 238 33.32 -16.71 -34.64
N PHE A 239 33.10 -16.10 -33.48
CA PHE A 239 33.58 -14.77 -33.12
C PHE A 239 34.85 -14.93 -32.28
N TYR A 240 35.96 -14.36 -32.73
CA TYR A 240 37.20 -14.32 -31.96
C TYR A 240 37.28 -13.00 -31.21
N LEU A 241 37.32 -13.05 -29.89
CA LEU A 241 37.34 -11.87 -29.04
C LEU A 241 38.78 -11.36 -28.82
N ASN A 242 38.92 -10.11 -28.38
CA ASN A 242 40.22 -9.50 -28.12
C ASN A 242 40.76 -9.91 -26.75
N ASN A 243 39.87 -10.13 -25.77
CA ASN A 243 40.25 -10.45 -24.40
C ASN A 243 39.42 -11.64 -23.87
N PRO A 244 40.02 -12.64 -23.17
CA PRO A 244 39.27 -13.73 -22.55
C PRO A 244 38.20 -13.26 -21.54
N LEU A 245 38.33 -12.06 -20.95
CA LEU A 245 37.31 -11.49 -20.06
C LEU A 245 35.99 -11.21 -20.79
N GLU A 246 36.02 -10.94 -22.10
CA GLU A 246 34.83 -10.67 -22.91
C GLU A 246 33.96 -11.92 -23.08
N LEU A 247 34.55 -13.12 -22.93
CA LEU A 247 33.79 -14.39 -22.90
C LEU A 247 32.93 -14.56 -21.64
N CYS A 248 33.17 -13.76 -20.60
CA CYS A 248 32.35 -13.77 -19.39
C CYS A 248 31.16 -12.80 -19.47
N ASP A 249 31.15 -11.89 -20.46
CA ASP A 249 30.09 -10.90 -20.62
C ASP A 249 28.85 -11.51 -21.30
N LYS A 250 27.84 -11.82 -20.48
CA LYS A 250 26.58 -12.42 -20.94
C LYS A 250 25.77 -11.51 -21.87
N GLU A 251 25.92 -10.19 -21.77
CA GLU A 251 25.18 -9.26 -22.63
C GLU A 251 25.83 -9.21 -24.02
N LEU A 252 27.16 -9.11 -24.08
CA LEU A 252 27.92 -9.19 -25.32
C LEU A 252 27.64 -10.49 -26.08
N LEU A 253 27.74 -11.64 -25.41
CA LEU A 253 27.51 -12.95 -26.04
C LEU A 253 26.08 -13.08 -26.60
N LYS A 254 25.07 -12.57 -25.88
CA LYS A 254 23.68 -12.55 -26.37
C LYS A 254 23.51 -11.67 -27.60
N ASN A 255 24.19 -10.53 -27.65
CA ASN A 255 24.11 -9.62 -28.79
C ASN A 255 24.81 -10.21 -30.02
N LEU A 256 25.97 -10.85 -29.85
CA LEU A 256 26.66 -11.60 -30.91
C LEU A 256 25.82 -12.78 -31.42
N GLU A 257 25.13 -13.49 -30.52
CA GLU A 257 24.18 -14.53 -30.92
C GLU A 257 23.04 -13.96 -31.78
N LYS A 258 22.45 -12.83 -31.39
CA LYS A 258 21.40 -12.16 -32.19
C LYS A 258 21.93 -11.74 -33.56
N ALA A 259 23.11 -11.12 -33.61
CA ALA A 259 23.76 -10.72 -34.85
C ALA A 259 24.04 -11.93 -35.77
N SER A 260 24.49 -13.04 -35.21
CA SER A 260 24.76 -14.26 -36.00
C SER A 260 23.51 -14.85 -36.64
N LYS A 261 22.34 -14.78 -35.98
CA LYS A 261 21.08 -15.31 -36.54
C LYS A 261 20.60 -14.52 -37.76
N LEU A 262 20.94 -13.23 -37.85
CA LEU A 262 20.57 -12.38 -38.98
C LEU A 262 21.36 -12.71 -40.26
N ILE A 263 22.47 -13.46 -40.15
CA ILE A 263 23.26 -13.94 -41.30
C ILE A 263 22.43 -14.85 -42.22
N ASN A 264 21.40 -15.53 -41.70
CA ASN A 264 20.48 -16.34 -42.51
C ASN A 264 19.79 -15.53 -43.63
N LEU A 265 19.66 -14.21 -43.47
CA LEU A 265 19.08 -13.34 -44.51
C LEU A 265 20.01 -13.12 -45.72
N TYR A 266 21.29 -13.49 -45.61
CA TYR A 266 22.29 -13.29 -46.66
C TYR A 266 22.79 -14.60 -47.29
N ILE A 267 22.54 -15.76 -46.67
CA ILE A 267 23.06 -17.06 -47.12
C ILE A 267 21.90 -18.06 -47.15
N GLU A 268 21.50 -18.53 -48.34
CA GLU A 268 20.50 -19.60 -48.46
C GLU A 268 21.08 -20.96 -48.00
N GLY A 269 22.35 -21.25 -48.28
CA GLY A 269 23.05 -22.46 -47.86
C GLY A 269 24.44 -22.62 -48.49
N PHE A 270 25.13 -23.73 -48.18
CA PHE A 270 26.42 -24.06 -48.79
C PHE A 270 26.23 -25.15 -49.87
N GLU A 271 26.31 -24.78 -51.15
CA GLU A 271 26.00 -25.68 -52.28
C GLU A 271 27.07 -26.75 -52.57
N GLU A 272 28.32 -26.63 -52.10
CA GLU A 272 29.37 -27.65 -52.31
C GLU A 272 30.23 -27.93 -51.06
N LYS A 273 30.28 -29.21 -50.65
CA LYS A 273 30.96 -29.72 -49.44
C LYS A 273 32.49 -29.60 -49.43
N SER A 274 33.13 -29.30 -50.56
CA SER A 274 34.61 -29.32 -50.70
C SER A 274 35.26 -27.96 -50.96
N LYS A 275 34.49 -26.87 -51.08
CA LYS A 275 35.02 -25.51 -51.38
C LYS A 275 34.34 -24.37 -50.61
N ALA A 276 33.79 -24.63 -49.42
CA ALA A 276 33.18 -23.57 -48.62
C ALA A 276 34.25 -22.68 -47.96
N LYS A 277 34.71 -21.66 -48.68
CA LYS A 277 35.66 -20.65 -48.20
C LYS A 277 35.11 -19.95 -46.95
N VAL A 278 35.95 -19.98 -45.92
CA VAL A 278 35.86 -19.22 -44.67
C VAL A 278 35.85 -17.73 -45.00
N ILE A 279 34.69 -17.07 -44.87
CA ILE A 279 34.63 -15.61 -44.86
C ILE A 279 35.17 -15.19 -43.49
N ALA A 280 36.47 -14.85 -43.45
CA ALA A 280 37.14 -14.25 -42.31
C ALA A 280 37.21 -12.73 -42.53
N VAL A 281 36.52 -11.96 -41.70
CA VAL A 281 36.59 -10.48 -41.68
C VAL A 281 37.10 -10.02 -40.34
#